data_AF-A0A954QVM2-F1
#
_entry.id   AF-A0A954QVM2-F1
#
_cell.length_a   1.000
_cell.length_b   1.000
_cell.length_c   1.000
_cell.angle_alpha   90.00
_cell.angle_beta   90.00
_cell.angle_gamma   90.00
#
_symmetry.space_group_name_H-M   'P 1'
#
loop_
_entity.id
_entity.type
_entity.pdbx_description
1 polymer ?
#
loop_
_entity_poly.entity_id
_entity_poly.type
_entity_poly.pdbx_seq_one_letter_code
_entity_poly.pdbx_strand_id
1 'polypeptide(L)'
;SSDEDDLLKAASAAVALAYLDLPGRDVLLDVAASHRDVRVRIEAAAAAVHAGLPVGLERLVEYCKDVHASVSAQEQLIQLEQSDLIPADALEPKFNAMAQFSHWLQSESELYRSPDELDVLDQRQLHWLDSDEPLQMSLVRYRSAGQTLLDDDDIGVGIVGSMTWSFFSEGIEQLPIEDIYAIHCAYEAHVHYFIEELDASELLEDGIRLNSYREQWTGEPLEQVEFVHLFRIDKLILKIPQSTTAIATAVLDGEPGWVVFDGSRSRWYPQSQFPEATTALFVLRLHIGRQLLGFPAVEVRQLRAVEHRELAPETVVSEYENWLGELPGASDEQRLDMLGSYGELSKLNRHFDKYVAAKASLTNQTQEAVYVDTYERLLEAAQRGDAAQRVETLDAFAVVGEKFPGYVSCIAAEEPQRVAKLIDLFEPYWDHYLGRRYLAKAALQAGLRDEAQRILESHIDDDDNIFSNENTQILAEIWVDTGKVDEARELLSKANKRIQDELSGPDIAEYGEEFVEDLRLSLKQNQELYRRLLP
;
A
#
# COMPACT_ATOMS: atom_id res chain seq x y z
N SER A 1 14.59 -20.19 2.09
CA SER A 1 14.33 -19.05 2.98
C SER A 1 14.75 -19.48 4.39
N SER A 2 15.44 -18.67 5.20
CA SER A 2 15.35 -18.93 6.65
C SER A 2 14.18 -18.09 7.09
N ASP A 3 13.34 -18.67 7.93
CA ASP A 3 12.21 -17.92 8.48
C ASP A 3 12.75 -16.68 9.19
N GLU A 4 12.05 -15.57 9.05
CA GLU A 4 12.42 -14.27 9.63
C GLU A 4 12.61 -14.37 11.15
N ASP A 5 11.67 -15.10 11.74
CA ASP A 5 11.65 -15.61 13.10
C ASP A 5 12.97 -16.26 13.54
N ASP A 6 13.63 -16.99 12.63
CA ASP A 6 14.91 -17.64 12.91
C ASP A 6 16.06 -16.63 13.01
N LEU A 7 16.00 -15.52 12.26
CA LEU A 7 17.00 -14.45 12.32
C LEU A 7 16.91 -13.69 13.64
N LEU A 8 15.69 -13.39 14.10
CA LEU A 8 15.46 -12.77 15.42
C LEU A 8 15.90 -13.70 16.57
N LYS A 9 15.60 -15.00 16.47
CA LYS A 9 16.08 -16.01 17.42
C LYS A 9 17.60 -16.11 17.40
N ALA A 10 18.24 -16.03 16.23
CA ALA A 10 19.69 -16.05 16.09
C ALA A 10 20.34 -14.80 16.72
N ALA A 11 19.77 -13.61 16.51
CA ALA A 11 20.26 -12.37 17.12
C ALA A 11 20.14 -12.45 18.65
N SER A 12 18.99 -12.88 19.16
CA SER A 12 18.77 -13.10 20.60
C SER A 12 19.74 -14.13 21.19
N ALA A 13 20.01 -15.22 20.45
CA ALA A 13 20.99 -16.22 20.87
C ALA A 13 22.41 -15.66 20.91
N ALA A 14 22.79 -14.78 19.97
CA ALA A 14 24.09 -14.11 19.97
C ALA A 14 24.27 -13.20 21.19
N VAL A 15 23.24 -12.41 21.56
CA VAL A 15 23.25 -11.58 22.77
C VAL A 15 23.48 -12.44 24.03
N ALA A 16 22.77 -13.57 24.13
CA ALA A 16 22.85 -14.45 25.29
C ALA A 16 24.27 -14.99 25.55
N LEU A 17 25.12 -15.11 24.52
CA LEU A 17 26.51 -15.56 24.66
C LEU A 17 27.34 -14.68 25.59
N ALA A 18 26.98 -13.41 25.78
CA ALA A 18 27.62 -12.49 26.71
C ALA A 18 27.58 -12.99 28.17
N TYR A 19 26.55 -13.76 28.53
CA TYR A 19 26.25 -14.15 29.91
C TYR A 19 26.49 -15.63 30.21
N LEU A 20 26.90 -16.40 29.21
CA LEU A 20 27.12 -17.83 29.36
C LEU A 20 28.59 -18.11 29.70
N ASP A 21 28.82 -18.85 30.78
CA ASP A 21 30.11 -19.44 31.12
C ASP A 21 30.12 -20.92 30.72
N LEU A 22 30.20 -21.16 29.40
CA LEU A 22 30.13 -22.49 28.81
C LEU A 22 31.42 -22.82 28.05
N PRO A 23 31.95 -24.05 28.18
CA PRO A 23 32.99 -24.55 27.29
C PRO A 23 32.50 -24.45 25.83
N GLY A 24 33.23 -23.69 25.00
CA GLY A 24 32.88 -23.49 23.59
C GLY A 24 32.08 -22.21 23.28
N ARG A 25 31.86 -21.31 24.25
CA ARG A 25 31.29 -19.97 23.97
C ARG A 25 32.00 -19.28 22.81
N ASP A 26 33.32 -19.27 22.80
CA ASP A 26 34.10 -18.58 21.77
C ASP A 26 33.87 -19.19 20.38
N VAL A 27 33.63 -20.51 20.30
CA VAL A 27 33.24 -21.20 19.05
C VAL A 27 31.87 -20.71 18.58
N LEU A 28 30.91 -20.54 19.48
CA LEU A 28 29.59 -20.00 19.13
C LEU A 28 29.64 -18.53 18.73
N LEU A 29 30.49 -17.73 19.38
CA LEU A 29 30.75 -16.34 18.99
C LEU A 29 31.36 -16.25 17.59
N ASP A 30 32.28 -17.17 17.24
CA ASP A 30 32.85 -17.23 15.89
C ASP A 30 31.81 -17.63 14.83
N VAL A 31 30.90 -18.54 15.17
CA VAL A 31 29.76 -18.90 14.31
C VAL A 31 28.84 -17.70 14.11
N ALA A 32 28.45 -17.01 15.19
CA ALA A 32 27.56 -15.85 15.12
C ALA A 32 28.23 -14.66 14.39
N ALA A 33 29.53 -14.45 14.56
CA ALA A 33 30.30 -13.44 13.85
C ALA A 33 30.43 -13.69 12.34
N SER A 34 30.23 -14.95 11.91
CA SER A 34 30.22 -15.35 10.50
C SER A 34 28.81 -15.48 9.93
N HIS A 35 27.79 -15.07 10.68
CA HIS A 35 26.40 -15.19 10.26
C HIS A 35 26.10 -14.26 9.07
N ARG A 36 25.18 -14.68 8.20
CA ARG A 36 24.82 -13.90 7.00
C ARG A 36 24.13 -12.58 7.32
N ASP A 37 23.37 -12.56 8.41
CA ASP A 37 22.65 -11.37 8.89
C ASP A 37 23.58 -10.48 9.71
N VAL A 38 23.66 -9.20 9.34
CA VAL A 38 24.53 -8.21 9.99
C VAL A 38 24.12 -7.93 11.43
N ARG A 39 22.83 -8.00 11.78
CA ARG A 39 22.32 -7.80 13.15
C ARG A 39 22.92 -8.85 14.08
N VAL A 40 22.87 -10.12 13.67
CA VAL A 40 23.47 -11.23 14.44
C VAL A 40 24.97 -11.02 14.64
N ARG A 41 25.67 -10.51 13.62
CA ARG A 41 27.11 -10.24 13.70
C ARG A 41 27.46 -9.07 14.64
N ILE A 42 26.63 -8.01 14.66
CA ILE A 42 26.78 -6.88 15.58
C ILE A 42 26.56 -7.35 17.02
N GLU A 43 25.48 -8.10 17.27
CA GLU A 43 25.19 -8.64 18.62
C GLU A 43 26.29 -9.60 19.09
N ALA A 44 26.84 -10.42 18.19
CA ALA A 44 28.00 -11.26 18.49
C ALA A 44 29.25 -10.44 18.84
N ALA A 45 29.47 -9.30 18.17
CA ALA A 45 30.59 -8.41 18.48
C ALA A 45 30.42 -7.77 19.87
N ALA A 46 29.23 -7.27 20.20
CA ALA A 46 28.92 -6.73 21.53
C ALA A 46 29.06 -7.81 22.63
N ALA A 47 28.55 -9.01 22.40
CA ALA A 47 28.70 -10.13 23.32
C ALA A 47 30.18 -10.53 23.55
N ALA A 48 31.01 -10.46 22.51
CA ALA A 48 32.45 -10.68 22.63
C ALA A 48 33.13 -9.61 23.53
N VAL A 49 32.71 -8.34 23.46
CA VAL A 49 33.21 -7.29 24.37
C VAL A 49 32.88 -7.61 25.82
N HIS A 50 31.63 -7.99 26.11
CA HIS A 50 31.21 -8.40 27.45
C HIS A 50 31.97 -9.62 27.97
N ALA A 51 32.35 -10.53 27.07
CA ALA A 51 33.18 -11.70 27.38
C ALA A 51 34.68 -11.36 27.60
N GLY A 52 35.09 -10.09 27.46
CA GLY A 52 36.46 -9.63 27.60
C GLY A 52 37.35 -9.90 26.38
N LEU A 53 36.76 -10.09 25.20
CA LEU A 53 37.48 -10.35 23.95
C LEU A 53 37.65 -9.04 23.16
N PRO A 54 38.88 -8.50 23.02
CA PRO A 54 39.11 -7.20 22.37
C PRO A 54 38.65 -7.11 20.91
N VAL A 55 38.62 -8.25 20.20
CA VAL A 55 38.17 -8.35 18.80
C VAL A 55 36.71 -7.88 18.62
N GLY A 56 35.89 -7.93 19.67
CA GLY A 56 34.52 -7.40 19.63
C GLY A 56 34.48 -5.90 19.38
N LEU A 57 35.34 -5.12 20.06
CA LEU A 57 35.43 -3.68 19.88
C LEU A 57 35.93 -3.31 18.49
N GLU A 58 36.97 -3.99 18.01
CA GLU A 58 37.51 -3.77 16.66
C GLU A 58 36.45 -3.99 15.58
N ARG A 59 35.60 -5.01 15.75
CA ARG A 59 34.48 -5.30 14.84
C ARG A 59 33.38 -4.25 14.91
N LEU A 60 32.97 -3.82 16.10
CA LEU A 60 31.96 -2.76 16.25
C LEU A 60 32.42 -1.45 15.59
N VAL A 61 33.68 -1.05 15.78
CA VAL A 61 34.28 0.12 15.14
C VAL A 61 34.28 -0.01 13.61
N GLU A 62 34.51 -1.21 13.09
CA GLU A 62 34.43 -1.46 11.65
C GLU A 62 32.99 -1.38 11.13
N TYR A 63 32.02 -1.94 11.86
CA TYR A 63 30.60 -1.83 11.49
C TYR A 63 30.07 -0.40 11.52
N CYS A 64 30.63 0.49 12.34
CA CYS A 64 30.30 1.92 12.27
C CYS A 64 30.62 2.56 10.91
N LYS A 65 31.47 1.95 10.07
CA LYS A 65 31.82 2.46 8.73
C LYS A 65 30.93 1.91 7.61
N ASP A 66 30.08 0.93 7.91
CA ASP A 66 29.10 0.38 6.99
C ASP A 66 27.76 1.10 7.20
N VAL A 67 27.25 1.76 6.16
CA VAL A 67 26.02 2.56 6.22
C VAL A 67 24.83 1.75 6.74
N HIS A 68 24.77 0.45 6.45
CA HIS A 68 23.65 -0.41 6.83
C HIS A 68 23.72 -0.91 8.28
N ALA A 69 24.92 -0.93 8.85
CA ALA A 69 25.23 -1.44 10.19
C ALA A 69 25.52 -0.33 11.20
N SER A 70 25.81 0.88 10.72
CA SER A 70 26.47 1.93 11.48
C SER A 70 25.69 2.35 12.71
N VAL A 71 24.39 2.62 12.59
CA VAL A 71 23.56 3.07 13.72
C VAL A 71 23.57 2.03 14.84
N SER A 72 23.25 0.77 14.53
CA SER A 72 23.23 -0.29 15.53
C SER A 72 24.61 -0.53 16.16
N ALA A 73 25.69 -0.43 15.40
CA ALA A 73 27.04 -0.56 15.95
C ALA A 73 27.42 0.62 16.87
N GLN A 74 27.03 1.85 16.51
CA GLN A 74 27.22 3.04 17.35
C GLN A 74 26.43 2.93 18.66
N GLU A 75 25.18 2.49 18.60
CA GLU A 75 24.35 2.25 19.79
C GLU A 75 24.99 1.24 20.73
N GLN A 76 25.53 0.14 20.20
CA GLN A 76 26.26 -0.85 21.00
C GLN A 76 27.52 -0.26 21.64
N LEU A 77 28.33 0.52 20.90
CA LEU A 77 29.49 1.21 21.48
C LEU A 77 29.09 2.20 22.57
N ILE A 78 27.98 2.93 22.41
CA ILE A 78 27.46 3.84 23.43
C ILE A 78 27.01 3.08 24.67
N GLN A 79 26.26 1.98 24.51
CA GLN A 79 25.82 1.13 25.62
C GLN A 79 26.99 0.51 26.39
N LEU A 80 28.10 0.22 25.70
CA LEU A 80 29.35 -0.29 26.27
C LEU A 80 30.24 0.81 26.88
N GLU A 81 29.79 2.07 26.89
CA GLU A 81 30.57 3.24 27.33
C GLU A 81 31.88 3.44 26.54
N GLN A 82 31.88 3.09 25.25
CA GLN A 82 33.01 3.20 24.31
C GLN A 82 32.70 4.14 23.13
N SER A 83 31.92 5.20 23.37
CA SER A 83 31.48 6.13 22.32
C SER A 83 32.63 6.93 21.69
N ASP A 84 33.77 7.04 22.37
CA ASP A 84 34.99 7.66 21.86
C ASP A 84 35.68 6.85 20.76
N LEU A 85 35.31 5.58 20.60
CA LEU A 85 35.80 4.72 19.52
C LEU A 85 35.01 4.86 18.21
N ILE A 86 33.88 5.58 18.20
CA ILE A 86 33.08 5.79 16.99
C ILE A 86 33.94 6.59 15.98
N PRO A 87 34.18 6.07 14.77
CA PRO A 87 34.96 6.78 13.76
C PRO A 87 34.37 8.15 13.41
N ALA A 88 35.21 9.17 13.22
CA ALA A 88 34.76 10.50 12.82
C ALA A 88 33.97 10.48 11.49
N ASP A 89 34.39 9.63 10.54
CA ASP A 89 33.72 9.44 9.25
C ASP A 89 32.26 8.94 9.43
N ALA A 90 31.99 8.15 10.47
CA ALA A 90 30.65 7.66 10.80
C ALA A 90 29.73 8.75 11.37
N LEU A 91 30.32 9.85 11.82
CA LEU A 91 29.63 11.03 12.34
C LEU A 91 29.48 12.13 11.28
N GLU A 92 30.04 11.96 10.08
CA GLU A 92 29.87 12.93 9.01
C GLU A 92 28.38 13.08 8.65
N PRO A 93 27.84 14.31 8.51
CA PRO A 93 26.41 14.52 8.33
C PRO A 93 25.79 13.73 7.17
N LYS A 94 26.49 13.61 6.04
CA LYS A 94 25.99 12.85 4.87
C LYS A 94 25.92 11.35 5.16
N PHE A 95 26.98 10.78 5.74
CA PHE A 95 27.03 9.36 6.08
C PHE A 95 26.01 9.01 7.16
N ASN A 96 25.94 9.83 8.22
CA ASN A 96 25.01 9.64 9.32
C ASN A 96 23.55 9.70 8.85
N ALA A 97 23.20 10.63 7.95
CA ALA A 97 21.86 10.68 7.36
C ALA A 97 21.52 9.38 6.60
N MET A 98 22.43 8.88 5.75
CA MET A 98 22.20 7.61 5.04
C MET A 98 22.10 6.43 6.02
N ALA A 99 22.91 6.40 7.07
CA ALA A 99 22.91 5.32 8.05
C ALA A 99 21.62 5.29 8.88
N GLN A 100 21.15 6.45 9.34
CA GLN A 100 19.86 6.58 10.03
C GLN A 100 18.71 6.15 9.13
N PHE A 101 18.70 6.60 7.88
CA PHE A 101 17.65 6.21 6.95
C PHE A 101 17.69 4.71 6.63
N SER A 102 18.88 4.15 6.40
CA SER A 102 19.06 2.71 6.21
C SER A 102 18.58 1.89 7.40
N HIS A 103 18.85 2.37 8.62
CA HIS A 103 18.41 1.70 9.84
C HIS A 103 16.89 1.73 9.98
N TRP A 104 16.26 2.88 9.67
CA TRP A 104 14.80 3.03 9.68
C TRP A 104 14.12 2.13 8.64
N LEU A 105 14.61 2.08 7.40
CA LEU A 105 14.08 1.22 6.34
C LEU A 105 14.16 -0.28 6.68
N GLN A 106 15.07 -0.69 7.56
CA GLN A 106 15.22 -2.07 8.01
C GLN A 106 14.19 -2.48 9.08
N SER A 107 13.35 -1.57 9.56
CA SER A 107 12.34 -1.90 10.57
C SER A 107 11.23 -2.79 10.00
N GLU A 108 10.47 -3.43 10.90
CA GLU A 108 9.33 -4.31 10.58
C GLU A 108 8.17 -3.58 9.90
N SER A 109 8.06 -2.27 10.09
CA SER A 109 7.00 -1.47 9.49
C SER A 109 7.34 -0.95 8.09
N GLU A 110 8.60 -1.08 7.64
CA GLU A 110 9.08 -0.48 6.39
C GLU A 110 9.48 -1.56 5.34
N LEU A 111 10.76 -1.61 4.91
CA LEU A 111 11.24 -2.55 3.89
C LEU A 111 11.72 -3.88 4.46
N TYR A 112 11.91 -3.95 5.78
CA TYR A 112 12.46 -5.13 6.47
C TYR A 112 13.86 -5.58 6.01
N ARG A 113 14.53 -4.78 5.17
CA ARG A 113 15.88 -5.07 4.67
C ARG A 113 16.62 -3.77 4.39
N SER A 114 17.94 -3.90 4.32
CA SER A 114 18.77 -2.80 3.87
C SER A 114 18.46 -2.50 2.39
N PRO A 115 18.33 -1.22 2.01
CA PRO A 115 18.28 -0.85 0.60
C PRO A 115 19.61 -1.19 -0.08
N ASP A 116 19.58 -1.46 -1.38
CA ASP A 116 20.77 -1.80 -2.18
C ASP A 116 21.61 -0.56 -2.50
N GLU A 117 20.95 0.59 -2.65
CA GLU A 117 21.60 1.87 -2.92
C GLU A 117 20.99 2.97 -2.06
N LEU A 118 21.86 3.89 -1.60
CA LEU A 118 21.50 5.09 -0.87
C LEU A 118 22.31 6.26 -1.42
N ASP A 119 21.64 7.40 -1.63
CA ASP A 119 22.33 8.66 -1.92
C ASP A 119 21.61 9.83 -1.28
N VAL A 120 22.38 10.79 -0.78
CA VAL A 120 21.83 12.03 -0.24
C VAL A 120 21.62 13.01 -1.37
N LEU A 121 20.34 13.25 -1.68
CA LEU A 121 19.91 14.15 -2.75
C LEU A 121 20.10 15.62 -2.40
N ASP A 122 19.85 15.98 -1.13
CA ASP A 122 19.95 17.35 -0.65
C ASP A 122 20.21 17.37 0.86
N GLN A 123 20.92 18.40 1.33
CA GLN A 123 21.10 18.72 2.74
C GLN A 123 21.01 20.24 2.94
N ARG A 124 20.18 20.66 3.89
CA ARG A 124 20.02 22.09 4.23
C ARG A 124 19.55 22.28 5.66
N GLN A 125 19.77 23.49 6.18
CA GLN A 125 19.20 23.92 7.43
C GLN A 125 17.85 24.60 7.19
N LEU A 126 16.81 24.15 7.87
CA LEU A 126 15.44 24.66 7.73
C LEU A 126 14.86 25.03 9.10
N HIS A 127 14.14 26.14 9.17
CA HIS A 127 13.23 26.40 10.29
C HIS A 127 12.05 25.44 10.14
N TRP A 128 12.13 24.31 10.83
CA TRP A 128 11.17 23.22 10.73
C TRP A 128 10.07 23.41 11.78
N LEU A 129 8.81 23.52 11.34
CA LEU A 129 7.65 23.73 12.19
C LEU A 129 7.83 24.92 13.16
N ASP A 130 7.72 24.66 14.47
CA ASP A 130 7.84 25.63 15.54
C ASP A 130 9.25 25.71 16.15
N SER A 131 10.24 25.04 15.54
CA SER A 131 11.62 25.07 16.04
C SER A 131 12.20 26.48 16.03
N ASP A 132 12.71 26.91 17.19
CA ASP A 132 13.39 28.19 17.37
C ASP A 132 14.69 28.27 16.55
N GLU A 133 15.40 27.15 16.41
CA GLU A 133 16.65 27.04 15.66
C GLU A 133 16.47 26.23 14.36
N PRO A 134 17.20 26.58 13.28
CA PRO A 134 17.21 25.75 12.08
C PRO A 134 17.70 24.33 12.37
N LEU A 135 16.95 23.33 11.91
CA LEU A 135 17.34 21.92 11.99
C LEU A 135 18.08 21.51 10.72
N GLN A 136 19.07 20.63 10.86
CA GLN A 136 19.73 20.00 9.72
C GLN A 136 18.80 18.92 9.15
N MET A 137 18.33 19.14 7.91
CA MET A 137 17.47 18.21 7.20
C MET A 137 18.23 17.60 6.02
N SER A 138 18.02 16.33 5.74
CA SER A 138 18.61 15.60 4.61
C SER A 138 17.53 14.83 3.87
N LEU A 139 17.51 14.91 2.54
CA LEU A 139 16.72 14.01 1.71
C LEU A 139 17.62 12.88 1.23
N VAL A 140 17.18 11.64 1.46
CA VAL A 140 17.93 10.44 1.11
C VAL A 140 17.10 9.64 0.12
N ARG A 141 17.63 9.46 -1.09
CA ARG A 141 17.08 8.52 -2.06
C ARG A 141 17.55 7.12 -1.72
N TYR A 142 16.65 6.16 -1.87
CA TYR A 142 16.99 4.75 -1.82
C TYR A 142 16.58 4.04 -3.11
N ARG A 143 17.22 2.90 -3.35
CA ARG A 143 16.76 1.87 -4.28
C ARG A 143 16.86 0.53 -3.58
N SER A 144 15.78 -0.24 -3.60
CA SER A 144 15.77 -1.63 -3.17
C SER A 144 15.35 -2.50 -4.36
N ALA A 145 16.27 -3.33 -4.84
CA ALA A 145 16.05 -4.20 -5.97
C ALA A 145 14.90 -5.18 -5.68
N GLY A 146 14.03 -5.38 -6.67
CA GLY A 146 12.97 -6.37 -6.60
C GLY A 146 13.49 -7.75 -6.12
N GLN A 147 12.69 -8.47 -5.33
CA GLN A 147 13.12 -9.79 -4.82
C GLN A 147 13.25 -10.83 -5.94
N THR A 148 12.50 -10.64 -7.02
CA THR A 148 12.57 -11.42 -8.25
C THR A 148 12.99 -10.55 -9.42
N LEU A 149 13.38 -11.19 -10.53
CA LEU A 149 13.69 -10.48 -11.77
C LEU A 149 12.50 -9.74 -12.40
N LEU A 150 11.27 -10.07 -11.96
CA LEU A 150 10.04 -9.45 -12.44
C LEU A 150 9.53 -8.33 -11.54
N ASP A 151 9.94 -8.32 -10.28
CA ASP A 151 9.60 -7.24 -9.36
C ASP A 151 10.26 -5.94 -9.83
N ASP A 152 9.48 -4.87 -9.80
CA ASP A 152 10.01 -3.54 -10.02
C ASP A 152 10.92 -3.17 -8.82
N ASP A 153 11.97 -2.38 -9.09
CA ASP A 153 12.78 -1.84 -8.01
C ASP A 153 11.93 -0.86 -7.20
N ASP A 154 11.99 -0.96 -5.88
CA ASP A 154 11.39 0.02 -4.98
C ASP A 154 12.34 1.21 -4.87
N ILE A 155 11.91 2.35 -5.42
CA ILE A 155 12.68 3.59 -5.48
C ILE A 155 11.86 4.66 -4.81
N GLY A 156 12.45 5.31 -3.81
CA GLY A 156 11.80 6.42 -3.13
C GLY A 156 12.79 7.41 -2.54
N VAL A 157 12.22 8.42 -1.87
CA VAL A 157 12.97 9.44 -1.14
C VAL A 157 12.36 9.57 0.24
N GLY A 158 13.21 9.48 1.25
CA GLY A 158 12.85 9.84 2.62
C GLY A 158 13.60 11.06 3.12
N ILE A 159 13.23 11.48 4.32
CA ILE A 159 13.83 12.58 5.05
C ILE A 159 14.50 12.07 6.32
N VAL A 160 15.61 12.70 6.70
CA VAL A 160 16.27 12.56 8.00
C VAL A 160 16.50 13.94 8.59
N GLY A 161 16.11 14.13 9.85
CA GLY A 161 16.23 15.41 10.56
C GLY A 161 15.43 15.42 11.86
N SER A 162 14.30 16.13 11.87
CA SER A 162 13.33 16.13 12.98
C SER A 162 12.77 14.73 13.26
N MET A 163 12.42 14.01 12.20
CA MET A 163 12.07 12.60 12.20
C MET A 163 12.68 11.91 10.97
N THR A 164 12.71 10.58 10.99
CA THR A 164 13.05 9.78 9.81
C THR A 164 11.76 9.21 9.22
N TRP A 165 11.54 9.42 7.93
CA TRP A 165 10.29 9.00 7.25
C TRP A 165 10.47 8.88 5.74
N SER A 166 9.66 8.04 5.08
CA SER A 166 9.54 7.94 3.63
C SER A 166 8.09 7.79 3.20
N PHE A 167 7.71 8.36 2.05
CA PHE A 167 6.43 8.08 1.40
C PHE A 167 6.64 7.02 0.32
N PHE A 168 6.25 5.77 0.61
CA PHE A 168 6.33 4.67 -0.35
C PHE A 168 5.25 4.83 -1.42
N SER A 169 5.59 4.55 -2.68
CA SER A 169 4.63 4.45 -3.79
C SER A 169 3.87 5.74 -4.15
N GLU A 170 4.29 6.92 -3.68
CA GLU A 170 3.64 8.21 -4.00
C GLU A 170 4.31 8.96 -5.17
N GLY A 171 5.38 8.41 -5.77
CA GLY A 171 6.12 9.06 -6.85
C GLY A 171 6.86 10.35 -6.42
N ILE A 172 7.05 10.54 -5.11
CA ILE A 172 7.59 11.76 -4.51
C ILE A 172 9.01 12.09 -5.01
N GLU A 173 9.78 11.07 -5.39
CA GLU A 173 11.12 11.17 -5.95
C GLU A 173 11.17 11.94 -7.28
N GLN A 174 10.03 12.05 -7.97
CA GLN A 174 9.88 12.82 -9.20
C GLN A 174 9.75 14.32 -8.94
N LEU A 175 9.46 14.74 -7.71
CA LEU A 175 9.19 16.14 -7.40
C LEU A 175 10.46 16.98 -7.22
N PRO A 176 10.36 18.32 -7.34
CA PRO A 176 11.43 19.22 -6.91
C PRO A 176 11.79 19.02 -5.42
N ILE A 177 13.06 19.17 -5.06
CA ILE A 177 13.56 19.00 -3.68
C ILE A 177 12.74 19.81 -2.66
N GLU A 178 12.41 21.05 -2.98
CA GLU A 178 11.62 21.94 -2.11
C GLU A 178 10.19 21.42 -1.90
N ASP A 179 9.61 20.75 -2.90
CA ASP A 179 8.28 20.17 -2.80
C ASP A 179 8.30 18.95 -1.86
N ILE A 180 9.33 18.11 -1.96
CA ILE A 180 9.54 16.95 -1.06
C ILE A 180 9.64 17.41 0.40
N TYR A 181 10.49 18.39 0.70
CA TYR A 181 10.59 18.97 2.05
C TYR A 181 9.26 19.53 2.55
N ALA A 182 8.53 20.24 1.69
CA ALA A 182 7.23 20.81 2.05
C ALA A 182 6.22 19.72 2.44
N ILE A 183 6.12 18.65 1.67
CA ILE A 183 5.20 17.55 1.95
C ILE A 183 5.51 16.90 3.30
N HIS A 184 6.78 16.58 3.56
CA HIS A 184 7.19 16.02 4.86
C HIS A 184 6.92 16.99 6.03
N CYS A 185 7.16 18.28 5.86
CA CYS A 185 6.90 19.29 6.89
C CYS A 185 5.41 19.36 7.25
N ALA A 186 4.52 19.39 6.24
CA ALA A 186 3.08 19.39 6.50
C ALA A 186 2.57 18.06 7.07
N TYR A 187 3.16 16.93 6.67
CA TYR A 187 2.87 15.64 7.27
C TYR A 187 3.23 15.60 8.75
N GLU A 188 4.43 16.04 9.11
CA GLU A 188 4.86 16.06 10.51
C GLU A 188 4.01 17.03 11.34
N ALA A 189 3.60 18.17 10.77
CA ALA A 189 2.63 19.07 11.41
C ALA A 189 1.29 18.38 11.69
N HIS A 190 0.84 17.49 10.80
CA HIS A 190 -0.37 16.70 10.99
C HIS A 190 -0.17 15.64 12.09
N VAL A 191 0.95 14.91 12.09
CA VAL A 191 1.29 13.95 13.15
C VAL A 191 1.34 14.60 14.53
N HIS A 192 1.79 15.86 14.61
CA HIS A 192 1.80 16.65 15.84
C HIS A 192 0.48 17.39 16.15
N TYR A 193 -0.60 17.13 15.39
CA TYR A 193 -1.92 17.75 15.55
C TYR A 193 -1.93 19.28 15.42
N PHE A 194 -0.92 19.87 14.77
CA PHE A 194 -0.95 21.28 14.38
C PHE A 194 -1.82 21.51 13.14
N ILE A 195 -2.03 20.44 12.39
CA ILE A 195 -2.98 20.35 11.29
C ILE A 195 -3.93 19.21 11.63
N GLU A 196 -5.22 19.43 11.47
CA GLU A 196 -6.26 18.45 11.74
C GLU A 196 -7.21 18.39 10.56
N GLU A 197 -7.44 17.19 10.06
CA GLU A 197 -8.44 16.93 9.04
C GLU A 197 -9.84 16.93 9.65
N LEU A 198 -10.75 17.70 9.05
CA LEU A 198 -12.15 17.77 9.46
C LEU A 198 -12.99 16.85 8.56
N ASP A 199 -13.92 16.11 9.17
CA ASP A 199 -14.80 15.17 8.46
C ASP A 199 -15.65 15.89 7.40
N ALA A 200 -15.81 15.24 6.24
CA ALA A 200 -16.70 15.66 5.17
C ALA A 200 -18.16 15.87 5.62
N SER A 201 -18.60 15.18 6.67
CA SER A 201 -19.92 15.41 7.28
C SER A 201 -20.02 16.81 7.91
N GLU A 202 -18.95 17.30 8.56
CA GLU A 202 -18.86 18.67 9.07
C GLU A 202 -18.84 19.71 7.93
N LEU A 203 -18.31 19.34 6.76
CA LEU A 203 -18.36 20.18 5.55
C LEU A 203 -19.78 20.39 5.03
N LEU A 204 -20.63 19.37 5.16
CA LEU A 204 -22.00 19.35 4.62
C LEU A 204 -23.00 20.04 5.55
N GLU A 205 -22.87 19.87 6.86
CA GLU A 205 -23.74 20.55 7.84
C GLU A 205 -23.56 22.08 7.81
N ASP A 206 -22.38 22.53 7.40
CA ASP A 206 -22.03 23.93 7.19
C ASP A 206 -22.02 24.30 5.69
N GLY A 207 -23.04 23.93 4.90
CA GLY A 207 -23.16 24.29 3.48
C GLY A 207 -23.02 25.80 3.14
N ILE A 208 -23.08 26.68 4.14
CA ILE A 208 -22.74 28.11 4.06
C ILE A 208 -21.22 28.35 3.90
N ARG A 209 -20.37 27.49 4.47
CA ARG A 209 -18.89 27.60 4.41
C ARG A 209 -18.30 27.14 3.08
N LEU A 210 -18.84 26.12 2.42
CA LEU A 210 -18.32 25.68 1.12
C LEU A 210 -18.41 26.76 0.04
N ASN A 211 -19.51 27.53 0.03
CA ASN A 211 -19.65 28.67 -0.87
C ASN A 211 -18.65 29.78 -0.55
N SER A 212 -18.36 30.03 0.74
CA SER A 212 -17.37 31.04 1.10
C SER A 212 -15.94 30.64 0.71
N TYR A 213 -15.61 29.34 0.67
CA TYR A 213 -14.34 28.89 0.08
C TYR A 213 -14.28 29.14 -1.42
N ARG A 214 -15.36 28.85 -2.17
CA ARG A 214 -15.43 29.15 -3.61
C ARG A 214 -15.22 30.64 -3.90
N GLU A 215 -15.75 31.52 -3.04
CA GLU A 215 -15.57 32.97 -3.14
C GLU A 215 -14.11 33.44 -2.90
N GLN A 216 -13.26 32.61 -2.27
CA GLN A 216 -11.83 32.93 -2.11
C GLN A 216 -11.04 32.77 -3.40
N TRP A 217 -11.55 32.00 -4.37
CA TRP A 217 -10.91 31.83 -5.65
C TRP A 217 -11.10 33.08 -6.51
N THR A 218 -9.99 33.71 -6.87
CA THR A 218 -9.96 34.95 -7.67
C THR A 218 -9.39 34.74 -9.08
N GLY A 219 -9.05 33.49 -9.43
CA GLY A 219 -8.55 33.14 -10.75
C GLY A 219 -9.67 32.87 -11.76
N GLU A 220 -9.29 32.24 -12.88
CA GLU A 220 -10.22 31.86 -13.94
C GLU A 220 -11.30 30.87 -13.44
N PRO A 221 -12.53 30.91 -13.98
CA PRO A 221 -13.64 30.08 -13.48
C PRO A 221 -13.31 28.58 -13.48
N LEU A 222 -13.57 27.93 -12.34
CA LEU A 222 -13.38 26.48 -12.17
C LEU A 222 -14.65 25.71 -12.53
N GLU A 223 -14.48 24.59 -13.22
CA GLU A 223 -15.54 23.65 -13.56
C GLU A 223 -15.48 22.41 -12.66
N GLN A 224 -16.61 21.71 -12.48
CA GLN A 224 -16.68 20.41 -11.78
C GLN A 224 -16.01 20.39 -10.38
N VAL A 225 -16.12 21.48 -9.63
CA VAL A 225 -15.46 21.59 -8.33
C VAL A 225 -16.12 20.66 -7.30
N GLU A 226 -15.37 19.70 -6.79
CA GLU A 226 -15.75 18.74 -5.76
C GLU A 226 -14.76 18.80 -4.59
N PHE A 227 -15.25 19.20 -3.41
CA PHE A 227 -14.41 19.31 -2.21
C PHE A 227 -14.03 17.91 -1.72
N VAL A 228 -12.75 17.72 -1.40
CA VAL A 228 -12.21 16.43 -0.95
C VAL A 228 -11.79 16.50 0.52
N HIS A 229 -10.94 17.47 0.89
CA HIS A 229 -10.45 17.59 2.28
C HIS A 229 -10.56 19.02 2.80
N LEU A 230 -10.74 19.17 4.11
CA LEU A 230 -10.64 20.43 4.83
C LEU A 230 -9.78 20.28 6.06
N PHE A 231 -8.76 21.12 6.16
CA PHE A 231 -7.85 21.14 7.29
C PHE A 231 -8.10 22.35 8.19
N ARG A 232 -8.09 22.11 9.49
CA ARG A 232 -7.91 23.13 10.54
C ARG A 232 -6.43 23.24 10.88
N ILE A 233 -5.93 24.46 10.99
CA ILE A 233 -4.51 24.76 11.20
C ILE A 233 -4.35 25.60 12.47
N ASP A 234 -3.44 25.18 13.37
CA ASP A 234 -3.04 25.99 14.51
C ASP A 234 -2.16 27.15 14.07
N LYS A 235 -2.80 28.28 13.79
CA LYS A 235 -2.15 29.52 13.37
C LYS A 235 -1.21 30.14 14.41
N LEU A 236 -1.36 29.82 15.69
CA LEU A 236 -0.52 30.39 16.75
C LEU A 236 0.82 29.69 16.78
N ILE A 237 0.81 28.36 16.69
CA ILE A 237 2.01 27.54 16.66
C ILE A 237 2.73 27.69 15.31
N LEU A 238 2.00 27.47 14.21
CA LEU A 238 2.57 27.47 12.87
C LEU A 238 2.77 28.86 12.26
N LYS A 239 2.29 29.92 12.93
CA LYS A 239 2.41 31.32 12.49
C LYS A 239 1.85 31.57 11.07
N ILE A 240 0.85 30.79 10.67
CA ILE A 240 0.14 30.91 9.39
C ILE A 240 -1.07 31.86 9.56
N PRO A 241 -1.40 32.74 8.59
CA PRO A 241 -2.50 33.69 8.76
C PRO A 241 -3.90 33.06 8.81
N GLN A 242 -4.14 32.00 8.03
CA GLN A 242 -5.42 31.30 7.96
C GLN A 242 -5.45 30.10 8.91
N SER A 243 -6.60 29.87 9.54
CA SER A 243 -6.83 28.72 10.43
C SER A 243 -7.53 27.55 9.74
N THR A 244 -7.90 27.71 8.47
CA THR A 244 -8.53 26.65 7.68
C THR A 244 -8.07 26.69 6.23
N THR A 245 -7.87 25.53 5.63
CA THR A 245 -7.53 25.38 4.21
C THR A 245 -8.30 24.20 3.64
N ALA A 246 -8.96 24.38 2.50
CA ALA A 246 -9.70 23.32 1.82
C ALA A 246 -9.05 22.94 0.50
N ILE A 247 -9.23 21.71 0.04
CA ILE A 247 -8.87 21.28 -1.31
C ILE A 247 -10.07 20.67 -2.02
N ALA A 248 -10.18 20.95 -3.32
CA ALA A 248 -11.16 20.34 -4.20
C ALA A 248 -10.49 19.82 -5.48
N THR A 249 -11.02 18.75 -6.06
CA THR A 249 -10.79 18.44 -7.47
C THR A 249 -11.61 19.41 -8.32
N ALA A 250 -11.10 19.79 -9.48
CA ALA A 250 -11.81 20.61 -10.44
C ALA A 250 -11.23 20.44 -11.84
N VAL A 251 -11.83 21.13 -12.81
CA VAL A 251 -11.30 21.30 -14.17
C VAL A 251 -11.12 22.79 -14.44
N LEU A 252 -9.94 23.18 -14.94
CA LEU A 252 -9.65 24.54 -15.38
C LEU A 252 -9.16 24.51 -16.82
N ASP A 253 -9.83 25.24 -17.72
CA ASP A 253 -9.52 25.28 -19.16
C ASP A 253 -9.44 23.88 -19.81
N GLY A 254 -10.26 22.93 -19.34
CA GLY A 254 -10.29 21.55 -19.83
C GLY A 254 -9.21 20.64 -19.25
N GLU A 255 -8.34 21.15 -18.37
CA GLU A 255 -7.30 20.38 -17.68
C GLU A 255 -7.79 19.98 -16.27
N PRO A 256 -7.78 18.69 -15.92
CA PRO A 256 -8.10 18.24 -14.56
C PRO A 256 -6.97 18.61 -13.57
N GLY A 257 -7.33 18.76 -12.31
CA GLY A 257 -6.38 19.08 -11.25
C GLY A 257 -7.05 19.40 -9.93
N TRP A 258 -6.31 20.12 -9.08
CA TRP A 258 -6.76 20.47 -7.74
C TRP A 258 -6.70 21.98 -7.51
N VAL A 259 -7.68 22.49 -6.77
CA VAL A 259 -7.67 23.85 -6.24
C VAL A 259 -7.55 23.79 -4.73
N VAL A 260 -6.58 24.52 -4.18
CA VAL A 260 -6.46 24.75 -2.74
C VAL A 260 -7.05 26.13 -2.42
N PHE A 261 -8.02 26.18 -1.50
CA PHE A 261 -8.64 27.40 -1.00
C PHE A 261 -7.98 27.82 0.32
N ASP A 262 -7.15 28.86 0.25
CA ASP A 262 -6.34 29.38 1.36
C ASP A 262 -6.33 30.93 1.36
N GLY A 263 -7.51 31.52 1.19
CA GLY A 263 -7.70 32.97 1.09
C GLY A 263 -6.91 33.58 -0.07
N SER A 264 -6.07 34.58 0.21
CA SER A 264 -5.25 35.23 -0.82
C SER A 264 -4.14 34.34 -1.39
N ARG A 265 -3.91 33.16 -0.80
CA ARG A 265 -2.92 32.18 -1.27
C ARG A 265 -3.55 31.05 -2.08
N SER A 266 -4.88 31.08 -2.28
CA SER A 266 -5.60 30.07 -3.04
C SER A 266 -4.95 29.83 -4.41
N ARG A 267 -4.84 28.56 -4.80
CA ARG A 267 -3.99 28.17 -5.93
C ARG A 267 -4.51 26.94 -6.68
N TRP A 268 -4.33 26.97 -8.00
CA TRP A 268 -4.53 25.85 -8.92
C TRP A 268 -3.27 24.99 -9.06
N TYR A 269 -3.47 23.67 -9.10
CA TYR A 269 -2.47 22.62 -9.23
C TYR A 269 -2.89 21.68 -10.36
N PRO A 270 -2.36 21.86 -11.59
CA PRO A 270 -2.73 21.01 -12.72
C PRO A 270 -2.24 19.58 -12.50
N GLN A 271 -3.07 18.58 -12.79
CA GLN A 271 -2.73 17.16 -12.59
C GLN A 271 -1.49 16.75 -13.40
N SER A 272 -1.26 17.37 -14.56
CA SER A 272 -0.10 17.07 -15.42
C SER A 272 1.26 17.42 -14.80
N GLN A 273 1.28 18.16 -13.69
CA GLN A 273 2.48 18.59 -12.99
C GLN A 273 2.89 17.66 -11.84
N PHE A 274 2.20 16.54 -11.70
CA PHE A 274 2.32 15.61 -10.59
C PHE A 274 2.44 14.16 -11.07
N PRO A 275 3.07 13.27 -10.28
CA PRO A 275 3.01 11.82 -10.51
C PRO A 275 1.56 11.32 -10.60
N GLU A 276 1.33 10.28 -11.38
CA GLU A 276 0.00 9.69 -11.61
C GLU A 276 -0.70 9.28 -10.30
N ALA A 277 0.04 8.78 -9.32
CA ALA A 277 -0.45 8.36 -8.01
C ALA A 277 -0.76 9.52 -7.04
N THR A 278 -0.63 10.78 -7.46
CA THR A 278 -0.80 11.93 -6.56
C THR A 278 -2.26 12.10 -6.12
N THR A 279 -2.47 12.22 -4.81
CA THR A 279 -3.79 12.44 -4.20
C THR A 279 -4.05 13.92 -3.86
N ALA A 280 -5.31 14.26 -3.59
CA ALA A 280 -5.67 15.61 -3.13
C ALA A 280 -4.98 15.95 -1.79
N LEU A 281 -4.97 15.01 -0.84
CA LEU A 281 -4.27 15.13 0.44
C LEU A 281 -2.79 15.47 0.27
N PHE A 282 -2.12 14.82 -0.68
CA PHE A 282 -0.72 15.09 -1.01
C PHE A 282 -0.50 16.52 -1.51
N VAL A 283 -1.34 17.00 -2.43
CA VAL A 283 -1.28 18.38 -2.96
C VAL A 283 -1.55 19.42 -1.87
N LEU A 284 -2.48 19.13 -0.95
CA LEU A 284 -2.78 19.98 0.19
C LEU A 284 -1.57 20.09 1.14
N ARG A 285 -0.93 18.97 1.46
CA ARG A 285 0.32 18.93 2.25
C ARG A 285 1.42 19.75 1.59
N LEU A 286 1.62 19.57 0.28
CA LEU A 286 2.57 20.38 -0.48
C LEU A 286 2.26 21.89 -0.34
N HIS A 287 1.00 22.29 -0.52
CA HIS A 287 0.60 23.68 -0.40
C HIS A 287 0.97 24.28 0.96
N ILE A 288 0.55 23.63 2.05
CA ILE A 288 0.77 24.10 3.41
C ILE A 288 2.26 24.07 3.75
N GLY A 289 2.95 22.99 3.41
CA GLY A 289 4.38 22.81 3.66
C GLY A 289 5.26 23.89 3.04
N ARG A 290 4.93 24.33 1.82
CA ARG A 290 5.67 25.45 1.20
C ARG A 290 5.48 26.75 1.96
N GLN A 291 4.29 26.98 2.54
CA GLN A 291 4.05 28.15 3.39
C GLN A 291 4.86 28.06 4.68
N LEU A 292 4.85 26.89 5.33
CA LEU A 292 5.61 26.65 6.57
C LEU A 292 7.10 26.90 6.37
N LEU A 293 7.66 26.41 5.26
CA LEU A 293 9.10 26.52 4.96
C LEU A 293 9.47 27.83 4.24
N GLY A 294 8.50 28.70 3.94
CA GLY A 294 8.72 29.94 3.19
C GLY A 294 9.22 29.73 1.75
N PHE A 295 8.94 28.57 1.15
CA PHE A 295 9.32 28.29 -0.22
C PHE A 295 8.40 29.02 -1.23
N PRO A 296 8.97 29.63 -2.28
CA PRO A 296 8.18 30.41 -3.24
C PRO A 296 7.22 29.51 -4.02
N ALA A 297 6.14 30.07 -4.54
CA ALA A 297 5.26 29.35 -5.46
C ALA A 297 6.01 28.95 -6.75
N VAL A 298 5.92 27.69 -7.17
CA VAL A 298 6.46 27.20 -8.46
C VAL A 298 5.33 27.20 -9.50
N GLU A 299 5.45 27.97 -10.59
CA GLU A 299 4.43 28.05 -11.65
C GLU A 299 4.33 26.77 -12.49
N VAL A 300 5.47 26.18 -12.83
CA VAL A 300 5.57 24.94 -13.61
C VAL A 300 6.53 24.00 -12.92
N ARG A 301 6.05 22.82 -12.52
CA ARG A 301 6.91 21.76 -11.97
C ARG A 301 7.50 20.94 -13.10
N GLN A 302 8.81 20.75 -13.06
CA GLN A 302 9.50 19.78 -13.91
C GLN A 302 9.67 18.51 -13.09
N LEU A 303 8.92 17.47 -13.47
CA LEU A 303 9.08 16.15 -12.88
C LEU A 303 10.45 15.59 -13.30
N ARG A 304 11.16 15.02 -12.33
CA ARG A 304 12.39 14.29 -12.55
C ARG A 304 12.04 12.94 -13.15
N ALA A 305 12.80 12.54 -14.17
CA ALA A 305 12.68 11.18 -14.69
C ALA A 305 13.12 10.20 -13.61
N VAL A 306 12.28 9.19 -13.36
CA VAL A 306 12.65 8.01 -12.59
C VAL A 306 12.94 6.92 -13.59
N GLU A 307 14.17 6.41 -13.54
CA GLU A 307 14.57 5.26 -14.32
C GLU A 307 13.92 4.02 -13.71
N HIS A 308 12.73 3.69 -14.19
CA HIS A 308 12.17 2.36 -13.96
C HIS A 308 12.85 1.37 -14.89
N ARG A 309 13.17 0.19 -14.36
CA ARG A 309 13.69 -0.90 -15.15
C ARG A 309 12.56 -1.44 -16.03
N GLU A 310 12.55 -1.05 -17.30
CA GLU A 310 11.69 -1.71 -18.28
C GLU A 310 12.18 -3.13 -18.53
N LEU A 311 11.35 -4.11 -18.21
CA LEU A 311 11.64 -5.51 -18.47
C LEU A 311 11.33 -5.85 -19.93
N ALA A 312 12.29 -6.45 -20.62
CA ALA A 312 12.04 -7.01 -21.94
C ALA A 312 10.93 -8.08 -21.86
N PRO A 313 9.96 -8.12 -22.79
CA PRO A 313 8.90 -9.11 -22.79
C PRO A 313 9.42 -10.55 -22.70
N GLU A 314 10.56 -10.85 -23.32
CA GLU A 314 11.19 -12.17 -23.27
C GLU A 314 11.62 -12.57 -21.86
N THR A 315 12.11 -11.60 -21.07
CA THR A 315 12.47 -11.81 -19.66
C THR A 315 11.22 -12.10 -18.84
N VAL A 316 10.15 -11.33 -19.03
CA VAL A 316 8.87 -11.52 -18.33
C VAL A 316 8.33 -12.93 -18.60
N VAL A 317 8.28 -13.33 -19.87
CA VAL A 317 7.78 -14.65 -20.26
C VAL A 317 8.69 -15.77 -19.76
N SER A 318 10.02 -15.64 -19.90
CA SER A 318 10.94 -16.69 -19.47
C SER A 318 10.86 -16.95 -17.96
N GLU A 319 10.88 -15.91 -17.13
CA GLU A 319 10.83 -16.07 -15.67
C GLU A 319 9.48 -16.60 -15.19
N TYR A 320 8.37 -16.08 -15.73
CA TYR A 320 7.05 -16.55 -15.35
C TYR A 320 6.82 -18.01 -15.79
N GLU A 321 7.28 -18.40 -16.99
CA GLU A 321 7.20 -19.79 -17.46
C GLU A 321 8.08 -20.74 -16.63
N ASN A 322 9.23 -20.26 -16.12
CA ASN A 322 10.04 -21.02 -15.17
C ASN A 322 9.24 -21.33 -13.90
N TRP A 323 8.58 -20.34 -13.31
CA TRP A 323 7.70 -20.55 -12.14
C TRP A 323 6.55 -21.51 -12.44
N LEU A 324 5.86 -21.34 -13.56
CA LEU A 324 4.81 -22.29 -13.97
C LEU A 324 5.35 -23.71 -14.16
N GLY A 325 6.59 -23.85 -14.63
CA GLY A 325 7.29 -25.13 -14.79
C GLY A 325 7.70 -25.81 -13.48
N GLU A 326 7.89 -25.04 -12.41
CA GLU A 326 8.25 -25.54 -11.07
C GLU A 326 7.03 -26.06 -10.30
N LEU A 327 5.83 -25.49 -10.52
CA LEU A 327 4.59 -25.85 -9.82
C LEU A 327 4.30 -27.36 -9.71
N PRO A 328 4.49 -28.19 -10.75
CA PRO A 328 4.25 -29.64 -10.65
C PRO A 328 5.16 -30.37 -9.65
N GLY A 329 6.36 -29.84 -9.38
CA GLY A 329 7.35 -30.42 -8.48
C GLY A 329 7.52 -29.68 -7.15
N ALA A 330 6.83 -28.55 -6.97
CA ALA A 330 6.90 -27.73 -5.78
C ALA A 330 6.47 -28.50 -4.51
N SER A 331 7.18 -28.26 -3.40
CA SER A 331 6.74 -28.68 -2.08
C SER A 331 5.42 -27.99 -1.70
N ASP A 332 4.81 -28.45 -0.62
CA ASP A 332 3.52 -27.90 -0.19
C ASP A 332 3.63 -26.42 0.20
N GLU A 333 4.70 -26.06 0.91
CA GLU A 333 5.04 -24.68 1.28
C GLU A 333 5.34 -23.83 0.05
N GLN A 334 6.11 -24.35 -0.92
CA GLN A 334 6.40 -23.63 -2.17
C GLN A 334 5.15 -23.38 -3.00
N ARG A 335 4.22 -24.34 -3.05
CA ARG A 335 2.95 -24.18 -3.76
C ARG A 335 2.09 -23.10 -3.11
N LEU A 336 2.09 -23.02 -1.78
CA LEU A 336 1.39 -21.96 -1.05
C LEU A 336 2.02 -20.58 -1.27
N ASP A 337 3.35 -20.47 -1.27
CA ASP A 337 4.08 -19.23 -1.63
C ASP A 337 3.73 -18.75 -3.05
N MET A 338 3.57 -19.70 -3.98
CA MET A 338 3.31 -19.40 -5.39
C MET A 338 1.84 -19.13 -5.69
N LEU A 339 0.89 -19.82 -5.06
CA LEU A 339 -0.54 -19.80 -5.42
C LEU A 339 -1.49 -19.27 -4.36
N GLY A 340 -1.10 -19.27 -3.07
CA GLY A 340 -2.02 -19.10 -1.94
C GLY A 340 -2.56 -17.67 -1.74
N SER A 341 -3.46 -17.55 -0.77
CA SER A 341 -4.25 -16.35 -0.42
C SER A 341 -3.47 -15.19 0.21
N TYR A 342 -2.15 -15.26 0.30
CA TYR A 342 -1.33 -14.17 0.85
C TYR A 342 -1.24 -12.95 -0.10
N GLY A 343 -2.28 -12.71 -0.91
CA GLY A 343 -2.50 -11.51 -1.72
C GLY A 343 -1.38 -11.16 -2.71
N GLU A 344 -1.06 -9.87 -2.79
CA GLU A 344 -0.01 -9.28 -3.64
C GLU A 344 1.39 -9.88 -3.42
N LEU A 345 1.58 -10.72 -2.40
CA LEU A 345 2.83 -11.42 -2.13
C LEU A 345 3.01 -12.68 -3.00
N SER A 346 1.93 -13.23 -3.58
CA SER A 346 2.08 -14.30 -4.56
C SER A 346 2.78 -13.76 -5.81
N LYS A 347 3.97 -14.32 -6.09
CA LYS A 347 4.79 -13.98 -7.27
C LYS A 347 4.01 -14.19 -8.57
N LEU A 348 3.19 -15.23 -8.64
CA LEU A 348 2.39 -15.52 -9.84
C LEU A 348 1.24 -14.54 -10.00
N ASN A 349 0.62 -14.10 -8.91
CA ASN A 349 -0.49 -13.15 -8.97
C ASN A 349 -0.03 -11.78 -9.46
N ARG A 350 1.03 -11.25 -8.81
CA ARG A 350 1.60 -9.93 -9.05
C ARG A 350 2.01 -9.71 -10.51
N HIS A 351 2.53 -10.76 -11.15
CA HIS A 351 3.09 -10.67 -12.50
C HIS A 351 2.18 -11.23 -13.60
N PHE A 352 0.97 -11.70 -13.26
CA PHE A 352 0.06 -12.38 -14.19
C PHE A 352 -0.26 -11.52 -15.42
N ASP A 353 -0.72 -10.28 -15.22
CA ASP A 353 -1.20 -9.43 -16.33
C ASP A 353 -0.03 -8.93 -17.21
N LYS A 354 1.12 -8.59 -16.59
CA LYS A 354 2.37 -8.28 -17.31
C LYS A 354 2.78 -9.47 -18.19
N TYR A 355 2.71 -10.69 -17.66
CA TYR A 355 3.03 -11.91 -18.38
C TYR A 355 2.05 -12.20 -19.54
N VAL A 356 0.74 -12.07 -19.33
CA VAL A 356 -0.26 -12.25 -20.39
C VAL A 356 -0.02 -11.29 -21.55
N ALA A 357 0.21 -10.00 -21.26
CA ALA A 357 0.50 -9.00 -22.27
C ALA A 357 1.82 -9.29 -23.02
N ALA A 358 2.89 -9.63 -22.29
CA ALA A 358 4.19 -9.96 -22.87
C ALA A 358 4.12 -11.21 -23.76
N LYS A 359 3.51 -12.29 -23.29
CA LYS A 359 3.38 -13.55 -24.04
C LYS A 359 2.50 -13.39 -25.27
N ALA A 360 1.38 -12.67 -25.19
CA ALA A 360 0.54 -12.38 -26.34
C ALA A 360 1.31 -11.63 -27.44
N SER A 361 2.13 -10.63 -27.05
CA SER A 361 2.95 -9.87 -27.99
C SER A 361 4.02 -10.72 -28.69
N LEU A 362 4.65 -11.66 -27.97
CA LEU A 362 5.71 -12.52 -28.50
C LEU A 362 5.18 -13.68 -29.34
N THR A 363 4.02 -14.24 -29.02
CA THR A 363 3.45 -15.41 -29.72
C THR A 363 2.45 -15.04 -30.82
N ASN A 364 2.11 -13.75 -30.97
CA ASN A 364 1.06 -13.27 -31.87
C ASN A 364 -0.30 -13.95 -31.60
N GLN A 365 -0.57 -14.26 -30.33
CA GLN A 365 -1.86 -14.72 -29.82
C GLN A 365 -2.63 -13.52 -29.25
N THR A 366 -3.94 -13.65 -29.07
CA THR A 366 -4.72 -12.63 -28.34
C THR A 366 -4.44 -12.75 -26.83
N GLN A 367 -4.63 -11.65 -26.09
CA GLN A 367 -4.45 -11.68 -24.64
C GLN A 367 -5.43 -12.65 -23.98
N GLU A 368 -6.67 -12.73 -24.46
CA GLU A 368 -7.69 -13.66 -23.95
C GLU A 368 -7.26 -15.13 -24.09
N ALA A 369 -6.68 -15.50 -25.24
CA ALA A 369 -6.19 -16.86 -25.45
C ALA A 369 -5.03 -17.21 -24.49
N VAL A 370 -4.11 -16.28 -24.27
CA VAL A 370 -3.00 -16.43 -23.32
C VAL A 370 -3.51 -16.46 -21.87
N TYR A 371 -4.48 -15.61 -21.53
CA TYR A 371 -5.10 -15.55 -20.21
C TYR A 371 -5.75 -16.90 -19.88
N VAL A 372 -6.55 -17.46 -20.80
CA VAL A 372 -7.21 -18.76 -20.66
C VAL A 372 -6.19 -19.89 -20.45
N ASP A 373 -5.19 -20.00 -21.33
CA ASP A 373 -4.12 -21.02 -21.21
C ASP A 373 -3.40 -20.95 -19.86
N THR A 374 -3.06 -19.74 -19.44
CA THR A 374 -2.31 -19.51 -18.19
C THR A 374 -3.16 -19.84 -16.97
N TYR A 375 -4.41 -19.36 -16.95
CA TYR A 375 -5.34 -19.63 -15.87
C TYR A 375 -5.58 -21.14 -15.70
N GLU A 376 -5.76 -21.87 -16.80
CA GLU A 376 -5.96 -23.33 -16.77
C GLU A 376 -4.78 -24.07 -16.13
N ARG A 377 -3.54 -23.66 -16.44
CA ARG A 377 -2.33 -24.24 -15.84
C ARG A 377 -2.24 -23.97 -14.34
N LEU A 378 -2.60 -22.77 -13.90
CA LEU A 378 -2.65 -22.41 -12.48
C LEU A 378 -3.73 -23.19 -11.74
N LEU A 379 -4.93 -23.29 -12.33
CA LEU A 379 -6.05 -24.06 -11.79
C LEU A 379 -5.69 -25.54 -11.63
N GLU A 380 -5.08 -26.15 -12.64
CA GLU A 380 -4.62 -27.54 -12.57
C GLU A 380 -3.59 -27.72 -11.45
N ALA A 381 -2.66 -26.77 -11.28
CA ALA A 381 -1.67 -26.83 -10.21
C ALA A 381 -2.30 -26.70 -8.82
N ALA A 382 -3.27 -25.79 -8.63
CA ALA A 382 -4.00 -25.61 -7.37
C ALA A 382 -4.79 -26.89 -6.99
N GLN A 383 -5.43 -27.54 -7.96
CA GLN A 383 -6.21 -28.76 -7.73
C GLN A 383 -5.38 -30.00 -7.33
N ARG A 384 -4.07 -30.01 -7.58
CA ARG A 384 -3.19 -31.14 -7.21
C ARG A 384 -2.83 -31.17 -5.73
N GLY A 385 -3.06 -30.09 -4.99
CA GLY A 385 -2.83 -30.04 -3.55
C GLY A 385 -3.75 -30.97 -2.76
N ASP A 386 -3.37 -31.27 -1.53
CA ASP A 386 -4.22 -31.98 -0.60
C ASP A 386 -5.47 -31.15 -0.20
N ALA A 387 -6.28 -31.65 0.73
CA ALA A 387 -7.49 -30.93 1.15
C ALA A 387 -7.18 -29.59 1.83
N ALA A 388 -6.13 -29.51 2.64
CA ALA A 388 -5.77 -28.28 3.34
C ALA A 388 -5.21 -27.24 2.38
N GLN A 389 -4.34 -27.65 1.45
CA GLN A 389 -3.77 -26.75 0.45
C GLN A 389 -4.81 -26.22 -0.53
N ARG A 390 -5.82 -27.02 -0.88
CA ARG A 390 -6.88 -26.56 -1.77
C ARG A 390 -7.74 -25.47 -1.14
N VAL A 391 -7.88 -25.45 0.19
CA VAL A 391 -8.53 -24.33 0.88
C VAL A 391 -7.77 -23.03 0.58
N GLU A 392 -6.44 -23.04 0.70
CA GLU A 392 -5.62 -21.85 0.49
C GLU A 392 -5.40 -21.48 -0.99
N THR A 393 -5.29 -22.46 -1.89
CA THR A 393 -4.93 -22.20 -3.31
C THR A 393 -6.14 -22.02 -4.22
N LEU A 394 -7.33 -22.43 -3.77
CA LEU A 394 -8.60 -22.18 -4.46
C LEU A 394 -9.44 -21.13 -3.72
N ASP A 395 -8.89 -20.43 -2.74
CA ASP A 395 -9.54 -19.30 -2.07
C ASP A 395 -9.80 -18.13 -3.04
N ALA A 396 -10.74 -17.24 -2.70
CA ALA A 396 -11.09 -16.10 -3.55
C ALA A 396 -9.95 -15.05 -3.65
N PHE A 397 -9.04 -15.02 -2.67
CA PHE A 397 -7.87 -14.15 -2.61
C PHE A 397 -6.59 -14.83 -3.12
N ALA A 398 -6.65 -16.11 -3.50
CA ALA A 398 -5.56 -16.81 -4.17
C ALA A 398 -5.43 -16.35 -5.64
N VAL A 399 -4.30 -16.62 -6.30
CA VAL A 399 -4.07 -16.25 -7.72
C VAL A 399 -5.26 -16.69 -8.61
N VAL A 400 -5.72 -17.91 -8.38
CA VAL A 400 -6.81 -18.52 -9.17
C VAL A 400 -8.15 -17.85 -8.87
N GLY A 401 -8.37 -17.37 -7.64
CA GLY A 401 -9.56 -16.64 -7.26
C GLY A 401 -9.57 -15.20 -7.80
N GLU A 402 -8.49 -14.46 -7.61
CA GLU A 402 -8.38 -13.08 -8.10
C GLU A 402 -8.49 -13.00 -9.63
N LYS A 403 -7.92 -13.96 -10.36
CA LYS A 403 -7.95 -13.99 -11.83
C LYS A 403 -9.21 -14.64 -12.40
N PHE A 404 -10.08 -15.20 -11.57
CA PHE A 404 -11.32 -15.87 -11.99
C PHE A 404 -12.27 -14.97 -12.79
N PRO A 405 -12.58 -13.71 -12.39
CA PRO A 405 -13.50 -12.86 -13.15
C PRO A 405 -13.01 -12.57 -14.58
N GLY A 406 -11.70 -12.32 -14.74
CA GLY A 406 -11.08 -12.11 -16.06
C GLY A 406 -11.14 -13.37 -16.93
N TYR A 407 -10.90 -14.53 -16.34
CA TYR A 407 -11.01 -15.82 -17.02
C TYR A 407 -12.45 -16.12 -17.46
N VAL A 408 -13.44 -15.92 -16.58
CA VAL A 408 -14.85 -16.12 -16.93
C VAL A 408 -15.27 -15.17 -18.05
N SER A 409 -14.83 -13.91 -18.02
CA SER A 409 -15.11 -12.94 -19.08
C SER A 409 -14.59 -13.39 -20.46
N CYS A 410 -13.53 -14.20 -20.51
CA CYS A 410 -13.00 -14.78 -21.74
C CYS A 410 -13.81 -15.97 -22.26
N ILE A 411 -14.42 -16.79 -21.39
CA ILE A 411 -15.04 -18.06 -21.79
C ILE A 411 -16.58 -18.09 -21.73
N ALA A 412 -17.21 -17.18 -21.00
CA ALA A 412 -18.62 -17.29 -20.63
C ALA A 412 -19.59 -17.32 -21.83
N ALA A 413 -19.26 -16.58 -22.89
CA ALA A 413 -20.10 -16.52 -24.09
C ALA A 413 -20.06 -17.80 -24.92
N GLU A 414 -18.94 -18.52 -24.91
CA GLU A 414 -18.71 -19.70 -25.77
C GLU A 414 -18.91 -21.02 -25.01
N GLU A 415 -18.62 -21.05 -23.71
CA GLU A 415 -18.59 -22.26 -22.89
C GLU A 415 -19.33 -22.11 -21.54
N PRO A 416 -20.64 -21.80 -21.51
CA PRO A 416 -21.37 -21.57 -20.26
C PRO A 416 -21.39 -22.81 -19.34
N GLN A 417 -21.38 -24.02 -19.91
CA GLN A 417 -21.30 -25.27 -19.13
C GLN A 417 -19.95 -25.45 -18.42
N ARG A 418 -18.90 -24.81 -18.93
CA ARG A 418 -17.59 -24.81 -18.30
C ARG A 418 -17.58 -23.88 -17.09
N VAL A 419 -18.22 -22.71 -17.21
CA VAL A 419 -18.43 -21.78 -16.08
C VAL A 419 -19.21 -22.46 -14.95
N ALA A 420 -20.28 -23.20 -15.27
CA ALA A 420 -21.03 -23.98 -14.28
C ALA A 420 -20.15 -24.94 -13.47
N LYS A 421 -19.27 -25.70 -14.14
CA LYS A 421 -18.35 -26.63 -13.45
C LYS A 421 -17.33 -25.93 -12.56
N LEU A 422 -16.92 -24.71 -12.93
CA LEU A 422 -16.00 -23.92 -12.12
C LEU A 422 -16.70 -23.37 -10.88
N ILE A 423 -17.97 -22.95 -11.03
CA ILE A 423 -18.80 -22.57 -9.89
C ILE A 423 -18.89 -23.73 -8.88
N ASP A 424 -19.22 -24.94 -9.35
CA ASP A 424 -19.27 -26.13 -8.49
C ASP A 424 -17.93 -26.43 -7.80
N LEU A 425 -16.81 -26.14 -8.49
CA LEU A 425 -15.47 -26.34 -7.97
C LEU A 425 -15.12 -25.36 -6.85
N PHE A 426 -15.44 -24.07 -7.03
CA PHE A 426 -15.04 -23.00 -6.11
C PHE A 426 -16.01 -22.80 -4.95
N GLU A 427 -17.29 -23.14 -5.12
CA GLU A 427 -18.32 -22.93 -4.09
C GLU A 427 -17.93 -23.44 -2.68
N PRO A 428 -17.32 -24.64 -2.51
CA PRO A 428 -16.92 -25.11 -1.18
C PRO A 428 -15.82 -24.29 -0.52
N TYR A 429 -15.04 -23.53 -1.30
CA TYR A 429 -13.94 -22.70 -0.82
C TYR A 429 -14.35 -21.24 -0.67
N TRP A 430 -15.41 -20.82 -1.37
CA TRP A 430 -15.87 -19.43 -1.45
C TRP A 430 -17.16 -19.22 -0.63
N ASP A 431 -17.24 -19.90 0.51
CA ASP A 431 -18.33 -19.80 1.50
C ASP A 431 -18.21 -18.53 2.35
N HIS A 432 -17.97 -17.41 1.69
CA HIS A 432 -17.94 -16.08 2.26
C HIS A 432 -18.56 -15.10 1.27
N TYR A 433 -18.92 -13.92 1.77
CA TYR A 433 -19.62 -12.91 0.99
C TYR A 433 -18.95 -12.64 -0.38
N LEU A 434 -17.66 -12.27 -0.38
CA LEU A 434 -16.94 -11.88 -1.58
C LEU A 434 -16.87 -13.01 -2.63
N GLY A 435 -16.60 -14.24 -2.18
CA GLY A 435 -16.51 -15.40 -3.06
C GLY A 435 -17.84 -15.67 -3.76
N ARG A 436 -18.95 -15.69 -3.01
CA ARG A 436 -20.29 -15.83 -3.59
C ARG A 436 -20.63 -14.76 -4.62
N ARG A 437 -20.21 -13.53 -4.37
CA ARG A 437 -20.37 -12.43 -5.33
C ARG A 437 -19.71 -12.75 -6.66
N TYR A 438 -18.47 -13.24 -6.63
CA TYR A 438 -17.76 -13.64 -7.83
C TYR A 438 -18.42 -14.82 -8.55
N LEU A 439 -18.89 -15.84 -7.82
CA LEU A 439 -19.60 -16.97 -8.42
C LEU A 439 -20.93 -16.56 -9.07
N ALA A 440 -21.71 -15.71 -8.40
CA ALA A 440 -22.98 -15.23 -8.93
C ALA A 440 -22.78 -14.35 -10.18
N LYS A 441 -21.79 -13.46 -10.18
CA LYS A 441 -21.41 -12.68 -11.37
C LYS A 441 -20.98 -13.58 -12.52
N ALA A 442 -20.17 -14.60 -12.24
CA ALA A 442 -19.74 -15.55 -13.25
C ALA A 442 -20.93 -16.33 -13.84
N ALA A 443 -21.85 -16.77 -13.00
CA ALA A 443 -23.10 -17.41 -13.43
C ALA A 443 -23.92 -16.49 -14.34
N LEU A 444 -24.08 -15.21 -13.99
CA LEU A 444 -24.80 -14.24 -14.81
C LEU A 444 -24.12 -13.97 -16.16
N GLN A 445 -22.79 -13.81 -16.19
CA GLN A 445 -22.03 -13.65 -17.42
C GLN A 445 -22.20 -14.85 -18.36
N ALA A 446 -22.33 -16.06 -17.81
CA ALA A 446 -22.60 -17.30 -18.55
C ALA A 446 -24.09 -17.53 -18.87
N GLY A 447 -24.99 -16.62 -18.50
CA GLY A 447 -26.43 -16.78 -18.69
C GLY A 447 -27.10 -17.81 -17.76
N LEU A 448 -26.42 -18.24 -16.70
CA LEU A 448 -26.88 -19.23 -15.71
C LEU A 448 -27.63 -18.53 -14.56
N ARG A 449 -28.75 -17.86 -14.88
CA ARG A 449 -29.49 -17.02 -13.92
C ARG A 449 -29.99 -17.79 -12.69
N ASP A 450 -30.53 -18.99 -12.88
CA ASP A 450 -31.03 -19.82 -11.76
C ASP A 450 -29.91 -20.18 -10.79
N GLU A 451 -28.70 -20.40 -11.31
CA GLU A 451 -27.52 -20.72 -10.52
C GLU A 451 -27.04 -19.51 -9.73
N ALA A 452 -26.99 -18.33 -10.36
CA ALA A 452 -26.70 -17.07 -9.67
C ALA A 452 -27.69 -16.81 -8.52
N GLN A 453 -28.99 -17.03 -8.78
CA GLN A 453 -30.04 -16.89 -7.77
C GLN A 453 -29.81 -17.86 -6.61
N ARG A 454 -29.55 -19.14 -6.88
CA ARG A 454 -29.29 -20.18 -5.85
C ARG A 454 -28.12 -19.80 -4.95
N ILE A 455 -27.00 -19.35 -5.53
CA ILE A 455 -25.82 -18.94 -4.78
C ILE A 455 -26.17 -17.79 -3.84
N LEU A 456 -26.85 -16.75 -4.34
CA LEU A 456 -27.20 -15.56 -3.56
C LEU A 456 -28.27 -15.85 -2.50
N GLU A 457 -29.28 -16.67 -2.81
CA GLU A 457 -30.37 -17.03 -1.91
C GLU A 457 -29.91 -17.86 -0.71
N SER A 458 -28.84 -18.64 -0.86
CA SER A 458 -28.33 -19.49 0.22
C SER A 458 -27.92 -18.74 1.50
N HIS A 459 -27.76 -17.40 1.44
CA HIS A 459 -27.20 -16.56 2.52
C HIS A 459 -28.06 -15.36 2.89
N ILE A 460 -29.26 -15.22 2.33
CA ILE A 460 -30.18 -14.13 2.69
C ILE A 460 -30.62 -14.23 4.15
N ASP A 461 -30.74 -15.44 4.68
CA ASP A 461 -31.26 -15.70 6.03
C ASP A 461 -30.23 -15.41 7.14
N ASP A 462 -28.98 -15.14 6.78
CA ASP A 462 -27.95 -14.72 7.71
C ASP A 462 -27.98 -13.20 7.84
N ASP A 463 -28.69 -12.70 8.87
CA ASP A 463 -28.89 -11.28 9.16
C ASP A 463 -27.56 -10.49 9.23
N ASP A 464 -26.44 -11.19 9.47
CA ASP A 464 -25.08 -10.65 9.51
C ASP A 464 -24.39 -10.60 8.12
N ASN A 465 -25.03 -11.04 7.03
CA ASN A 465 -24.46 -11.08 5.68
C ASN A 465 -25.23 -10.25 4.63
N ILE A 466 -26.32 -9.57 5.02
CA ILE A 466 -27.12 -8.68 4.15
C ILE A 466 -26.32 -7.41 3.73
N PHE A 467 -25.15 -7.16 4.32
CA PHE A 467 -24.29 -5.98 4.10
C PHE A 467 -23.66 -5.88 2.72
N SER A 468 -23.71 -6.96 1.96
CA SER A 468 -23.30 -6.97 0.59
C SER A 468 -24.26 -6.18 -0.30
N ASN A 469 -23.92 -4.94 -0.57
CA ASN A 469 -24.71 -4.08 -1.44
C ASN A 469 -24.84 -4.65 -2.85
N GLU A 470 -23.76 -5.22 -3.37
CA GLU A 470 -23.76 -5.74 -4.73
C GLU A 470 -24.53 -7.08 -4.85
N ASN A 471 -24.37 -8.05 -3.95
CA ASN A 471 -25.18 -9.30 -3.98
C ASN A 471 -26.67 -9.02 -3.85
N THR A 472 -27.05 -8.11 -2.94
CA THR A 472 -28.44 -7.70 -2.73
C THR A 472 -29.02 -7.08 -4.00
N GLN A 473 -28.27 -6.19 -4.66
CA GLN A 473 -28.68 -5.59 -5.93
C GLN A 473 -28.81 -6.63 -7.03
N ILE A 474 -27.79 -7.47 -7.22
CA ILE A 474 -27.81 -8.54 -8.23
C ILE A 474 -29.02 -9.45 -8.03
N LEU A 475 -29.27 -9.87 -6.79
CA LEU A 475 -30.41 -10.74 -6.48
C LEU A 475 -31.74 -10.02 -6.71
N ALA A 476 -31.88 -8.77 -6.27
CA ALA A 476 -33.08 -7.98 -6.50
C ALA A 476 -33.36 -7.82 -8.00
N GLU A 477 -32.35 -7.60 -8.82
CA GLU A 477 -32.47 -7.55 -10.29
C GLU A 477 -32.91 -8.91 -10.87
N ILE A 478 -32.33 -10.02 -10.42
CA ILE A 478 -32.78 -11.38 -10.82
C ILE A 478 -34.25 -11.60 -10.44
N TRP A 479 -34.66 -11.21 -9.23
CA TRP A 479 -36.05 -11.33 -8.77
C TRP A 479 -37.01 -10.47 -9.58
N VAL A 480 -36.62 -9.25 -9.94
CA VAL A 480 -37.42 -8.38 -10.82
C VAL A 480 -37.60 -9.01 -12.19
N ASP A 481 -36.52 -9.51 -12.77
CA ASP A 481 -36.53 -10.21 -14.07
C ASP A 481 -37.40 -11.48 -14.04
N THR A 482 -37.54 -12.14 -12.89
CA THR A 482 -38.36 -13.34 -12.69
C THR A 482 -39.78 -13.04 -12.18
N GLY A 483 -40.16 -11.76 -12.05
CA GLY A 483 -41.50 -11.32 -11.64
C GLY A 483 -41.75 -11.28 -10.14
N LYS A 484 -40.72 -11.50 -9.31
CA LYS A 484 -40.73 -11.40 -7.83
C LYS A 484 -40.44 -9.96 -7.37
N VAL A 485 -41.22 -8.99 -7.88
CA VAL A 485 -40.94 -7.56 -7.67
C VAL A 485 -41.15 -7.14 -6.21
N ASP A 486 -42.13 -7.72 -5.52
CA ASP A 486 -42.41 -7.37 -4.12
C ASP A 486 -41.32 -7.90 -3.18
N GLU A 487 -40.80 -9.10 -3.44
CA GLU A 487 -39.66 -9.67 -2.73
C GLU A 487 -38.39 -8.85 -2.93
N ALA A 488 -38.13 -8.39 -4.17
CA ALA A 488 -37.00 -7.51 -4.47
C ALA A 488 -37.09 -6.17 -3.71
N ARG A 489 -38.29 -5.58 -3.64
CA ARG A 489 -38.53 -4.37 -2.85
C ARG A 489 -38.31 -4.62 -1.37
N GLU A 490 -38.80 -5.73 -0.82
CA GLU A 490 -38.62 -6.06 0.60
C GLU A 490 -37.13 -6.24 0.93
N LEU A 491 -36.39 -6.97 0.11
CA LEU A 491 -34.94 -7.18 0.25
C LEU A 491 -34.18 -5.84 0.25
N LEU A 492 -34.41 -4.99 -0.75
CA LEU A 492 -33.77 -3.67 -0.84
C LEU A 492 -34.16 -2.77 0.33
N SER A 493 -35.41 -2.85 0.81
CA SER A 493 -35.85 -2.09 1.98
C SER A 493 -35.13 -2.54 3.26
N LYS A 494 -34.94 -3.85 3.45
CA LYS A 494 -34.20 -4.40 4.59
C LYS A 494 -32.74 -3.99 4.54
N ALA A 495 -32.09 -4.13 3.38
CA ALA A 495 -30.70 -3.71 3.18
C ALA A 495 -30.51 -2.21 3.42
N ASN A 496 -31.36 -1.35 2.85
CA ASN A 496 -31.32 0.10 3.07
C ASN A 496 -31.42 0.46 4.55
N LYS A 497 -32.34 -0.17 5.28
CA LYS A 497 -32.50 0.08 6.71
C LYS A 497 -31.25 -0.33 7.49
N ARG A 498 -30.67 -1.49 7.18
CA ARG A 498 -29.47 -1.99 7.85
C ARG A 498 -28.27 -1.07 7.63
N ILE A 499 -28.01 -0.64 6.39
CA ILE A 499 -26.94 0.31 6.07
C ILE A 499 -27.15 1.64 6.81
N GLN A 500 -28.40 2.12 6.91
CA GLN A 500 -28.72 3.32 7.69
C GLN A 500 -28.46 3.14 9.19
N ASP A 501 -28.80 1.97 9.74
CA ASP A 501 -28.54 1.64 11.14
C ASP A 501 -27.02 1.59 11.42
N GLU A 502 -26.20 1.05 10.50
CA GLU A 502 -24.73 1.06 10.60
C GLU A 502 -24.13 2.45 10.49
N LEU A 503 -24.53 3.23 9.47
CA LEU A 503 -24.07 4.61 9.29
C LEU A 503 -24.44 5.52 10.47
N SER A 504 -25.48 5.15 11.24
CA SER A 504 -25.91 5.87 12.45
C SER A 504 -25.37 5.23 13.75
N GLY A 505 -24.64 4.12 13.65
CA GLY A 505 -24.12 3.36 14.77
C GLY A 505 -22.98 4.10 15.48
N PRO A 506 -22.80 3.90 16.81
CA PRO A 506 -21.71 4.54 17.55
C PRO A 506 -20.32 4.09 17.08
N ASP A 507 -20.23 2.90 16.49
CA ASP A 507 -18.96 2.28 16.08
C ASP A 507 -18.55 2.73 14.66
N ILE A 508 -19.36 3.51 13.94
CA ILE A 508 -19.05 3.93 12.56
C ILE A 508 -17.72 4.71 12.48
N ALA A 509 -17.37 5.42 13.56
CA ALA A 509 -16.13 6.17 13.68
C ALA A 509 -14.88 5.27 13.85
N GLU A 510 -15.06 3.99 14.17
CA GLU A 510 -13.96 3.01 14.24
C GLU A 510 -13.64 2.40 12.86
N TYR A 511 -14.57 2.50 11.90
CA TYR A 511 -14.33 2.07 10.53
C TYR A 511 -13.61 3.16 9.73
N GLY A 512 -12.72 2.76 8.81
CA GLY A 512 -12.04 3.69 7.92
C GLY A 512 -13.01 4.43 6.97
N GLU A 513 -12.62 5.63 6.53
CA GLU A 513 -13.44 6.49 5.66
C GLU A 513 -13.88 5.79 4.37
N GLU A 514 -13.00 4.99 3.77
CA GLU A 514 -13.30 4.20 2.55
C GLU A 514 -14.51 3.28 2.76
N PHE A 515 -14.59 2.61 3.91
CA PHE A 515 -15.73 1.74 4.23
C PHE A 515 -17.04 2.53 4.39
N VAL A 516 -16.97 3.72 5.01
CA VAL A 516 -18.14 4.59 5.17
C VAL A 516 -18.65 5.09 3.82
N GLU A 517 -17.75 5.49 2.92
CA GLU A 517 -18.10 5.91 1.56
C GLU A 517 -18.71 4.76 0.75
N ASP A 518 -18.17 3.54 0.87
CA ASP A 518 -18.74 2.35 0.25
C ASP A 518 -20.17 2.08 0.72
N LEU A 519 -20.45 2.24 2.02
CA LEU A 519 -21.80 2.12 2.57
C LEU A 519 -22.74 3.22 2.02
N ARG A 520 -22.28 4.47 1.93
CA ARG A 520 -23.07 5.59 1.41
C ARG A 520 -23.40 5.43 -0.07
N LEU A 521 -22.40 5.08 -0.89
CA LEU A 521 -22.57 4.79 -2.32
C LEU A 521 -23.60 3.70 -2.52
N SER A 522 -23.50 2.66 -1.70
CA SER A 522 -24.38 1.52 -1.78
C SER A 522 -25.82 1.80 -1.35
N LEU A 523 -26.01 2.56 -0.27
CA LEU A 523 -27.34 3.05 0.13
C LEU A 523 -27.99 3.83 -1.02
N LYS A 524 -27.21 4.69 -1.69
CA LYS A 524 -27.68 5.46 -2.84
C LYS A 524 -28.11 4.56 -4.00
N GLN A 525 -27.29 3.56 -4.37
CA GLN A 525 -27.60 2.60 -5.44
C GLN A 525 -28.85 1.77 -5.10
N ASN A 526 -28.95 1.23 -3.88
CA ASN A 526 -30.10 0.45 -3.43
C ASN A 526 -31.40 1.28 -3.45
N GLN A 527 -31.34 2.54 -3.00
CA GLN A 527 -32.49 3.45 -3.06
C GLN A 527 -32.88 3.79 -4.51
N GLU A 528 -31.91 3.93 -5.41
CA GLU A 528 -32.19 4.17 -6.81
C GLU A 528 -32.89 2.96 -7.45
N LEU A 529 -32.36 1.75 -7.24
CA LEU A 529 -32.99 0.52 -7.70
C LEU A 529 -34.40 0.38 -7.11
N TYR A 530 -34.56 0.57 -5.79
CA TYR A 530 -35.87 0.54 -5.13
C TYR A 530 -36.87 1.53 -5.76
N ARG A 531 -36.44 2.76 -6.08
CA ARG A 531 -37.28 3.76 -6.75
C ARG A 531 -37.70 3.34 -8.15
N ARG A 532 -36.81 2.70 -8.92
CA ARG A 532 -37.15 2.15 -10.25
C ARG A 532 -38.20 1.04 -10.15
N LEU A 533 -38.29 0.37 -9.01
CA LEU A 533 -39.28 -0.66 -8.76
C LEU A 533 -40.63 -0.11 -8.30
N LEU A 534 -40.82 1.18 -8.02
CA LEU A 534 -42.13 1.71 -7.61
C LEU A 534 -43.12 1.79 -8.79
N PRO A 535 -44.44 1.59 -8.55
CA PRO A 535 -45.47 1.59 -9.60
C PRO A 535 -45.65 2.90 -10.37
#